data_AF-A0A845BK25-F1
#
_entry.id   AF-A0A845BK25-F1
#
_cell.length_a   1.000
_cell.length_b   1.000
_cell.length_c   1.000
_cell.angle_alpha   90.00
_cell.angle_beta   90.00
_cell.angle_gamma   90.00
#
_symmetry.space_group_name_H-M   'P 1'
#
loop_
_entity.id
_entity.type
_entity.pdbx_description
1 polymer ?
#
loop_
_entity_poly.entity_id
_entity_poly.type
_entity_poly.pdbx_seq_one_letter_code
_entity_poly.pdbx_strand_id
1 'polypeptide(L)' 'MTNEIPLHPASAEEIAESLSYALRYDGRKRVHHADEAMARITAERLVRHLERCGYVLMRKPEAAAPSTTPHHRR' A
#
# COMPACT_ATOMS: atom_id res chain seq x y z
N MET A 1 12.04 26.14 0.85
CA MET A 1 12.71 24.83 0.68
C MET A 1 11.68 23.77 0.96
N THR A 2 11.08 23.19 -0.09
CA THR A 2 10.14 22.07 0.05
C THR A 2 10.92 20.90 0.62
N ASN A 3 10.53 20.45 1.80
CA ASN A 3 11.12 19.28 2.44
C ASN A 3 10.69 18.06 1.61
N GLU A 4 11.53 17.66 0.65
CA GLU A 4 11.23 16.56 -0.26
C GLU A 4 11.19 15.27 0.54
N ILE A 5 9.99 14.74 0.73
CA ILE A 5 9.79 13.44 1.39
C ILE A 5 10.52 12.40 0.53
N PRO A 6 11.47 11.62 1.08
CA PRO A 6 12.23 10.67 0.27
C PRO A 6 11.29 9.58 -0.24
N LEU A 7 11.09 9.54 -1.55
CA LEU A 7 10.27 8.55 -2.22
C LEU A 7 11.13 7.38 -2.68
N HIS A 8 10.63 6.15 -2.53
CA HIS A 8 11.28 4.95 -3.03
C HIS A 8 10.38 4.19 -4.01
N PRO A 9 10.93 3.51 -5.03
CA PRO A 9 10.13 2.64 -5.90
C PRO A 9 9.45 1.55 -5.08
N ALA A 10 8.15 1.37 -5.30
CA ALA A 10 7.38 0.27 -4.71
C ALA A 10 7.63 -1.02 -5.50
N SER A 11 7.74 -2.14 -4.79
CA SER A 11 7.86 -3.44 -5.45
C SER A 11 6.52 -3.89 -6.03
N ALA A 12 6.55 -4.75 -7.04
CA ALA A 12 5.35 -5.36 -7.61
C ALA A 12 4.49 -6.08 -6.55
N GLU A 13 5.15 -6.71 -5.58
CA GLU A 13 4.51 -7.42 -4.47
C GLU A 13 3.79 -6.46 -3.52
N GLU A 14 4.45 -5.37 -3.11
CA GLU A 14 3.86 -4.35 -2.24
C GLU A 14 2.62 -3.70 -2.88
N ILE A 15 2.69 -3.44 -4.19
CA ILE A 15 1.56 -2.88 -4.95
C ILE A 15 0.43 -3.91 -5.02
N ALA A 16 0.73 -5.18 -5.31
CA ALA A 16 -0.28 -6.23 -5.41
C ALA A 16 -0.99 -6.49 -4.06
N GLU A 17 -0.26 -6.44 -2.96
CA GLU A 17 -0.84 -6.54 -1.62
C GLU A 17 -1.78 -5.37 -1.31
N SER A 18 -1.31 -4.15 -1.57
CA SER A 18 -2.09 -2.93 -1.36
C SER A 18 -3.38 -2.93 -2.18
N LEU A 19 -3.30 -3.31 -3.47
CA LEU A 19 -4.47 -3.41 -4.34
C LEU A 19 -5.40 -4.55 -3.93
N SER A 20 -4.86 -5.72 -3.56
CA SER A 20 -5.67 -6.84 -3.06
C SER A 20 -6.44 -6.46 -1.79
N TYR A 21 -5.82 -5.67 -0.90
CA TYR A 21 -6.52 -5.11 0.25
C TYR A 21 -7.63 -4.15 -0.17
N ALA A 22 -7.35 -3.16 -1.02
CA ALA A 22 -8.33 -2.18 -1.48
C ALA A 22 -9.52 -2.81 -2.23
N LEU A 23 -9.27 -3.89 -2.97
CA LEU A 23 -10.33 -4.67 -3.65
C LEU A 23 -11.27 -5.40 -2.69
N ARG A 24 -10.89 -5.54 -1.41
CA ARG A 24 -11.71 -6.16 -0.37
C ARG A 24 -12.29 -5.13 0.59
N TYR A 25 -11.56 -4.05 0.83
CA TYR A 25 -11.81 -3.08 1.88
C TYR A 25 -11.78 -1.64 1.40
N ASP A 26 -12.72 -0.84 1.89
CA ASP A 26 -12.74 0.62 1.79
C ASP A 26 -12.67 1.16 3.21
N GLY A 27 -11.47 1.64 3.56
CA GLY A 27 -11.10 1.94 4.93
C GLY A 27 -11.25 0.72 5.85
N ARG A 28 -12.16 0.81 6.82
CA ARG A 28 -12.43 -0.27 7.79
C ARG A 28 -13.59 -1.19 7.38
N LYS A 29 -14.29 -0.89 6.28
CA LYS A 29 -15.47 -1.66 5.86
C LYS A 29 -15.10 -2.59 4.71
N ARG A 30 -15.48 -3.85 4.82
CA ARG A 30 -15.41 -4.79 3.70
C ARG A 30 -16.52 -4.43 2.73
N VAL A 31 -16.17 -3.85 1.58
CA VAL A 31 -17.12 -3.33 0.57
C VAL A 31 -17.38 -4.31 -0.56
N HIS A 32 -16.48 -5.26 -0.78
CA HIS A 32 -16.60 -6.19 -1.89
C HIS A 32 -16.64 -7.64 -1.40
N HIS A 33 -17.57 -8.41 -1.96
CA HIS A 33 -17.59 -9.87 -1.86
C HIS A 33 -16.51 -10.54 -2.73
N ALA A 34 -15.53 -9.78 -3.22
CA ALA A 34 -14.41 -10.36 -3.93
C ALA A 34 -13.77 -11.42 -3.02
N ASP A 35 -13.79 -12.67 -3.48
CA ASP A 35 -13.09 -13.75 -2.81
C ASP A 35 -11.62 -13.38 -2.75
N GLU A 36 -10.96 -13.70 -1.63
CA GLU A 36 -9.57 -13.32 -1.38
C GLU A 36 -8.64 -13.74 -2.52
N ALA A 37 -8.85 -14.94 -3.06
CA ALA A 37 -8.13 -15.44 -4.23
C ALA A 37 -8.38 -14.57 -5.49
N MET A 38 -9.63 -14.17 -5.73
CA MET A 38 -9.98 -13.34 -6.88
C MET A 38 -9.39 -11.93 -6.76
N ALA A 39 -9.41 -11.35 -5.55
CA ALA A 39 -8.79 -10.05 -5.28
C ALA A 39 -7.28 -10.09 -5.54
N ARG A 40 -6.59 -11.14 -5.08
CA ARG A 40 -5.15 -11.32 -5.32
C ARG A 40 -4.84 -11.49 -6.81
N ILE A 41 -5.55 -12.37 -7.50
CA ILE A 41 -5.37 -12.58 -8.95
C ILE A 41 -5.59 -11.29 -9.74
N THR A 42 -6.62 -10.52 -9.37
CA THR A 42 -6.92 -9.24 -10.00
C THR A 42 -5.80 -8.23 -9.78
N ALA A 43 -5.32 -8.09 -8.54
CA ALA A 43 -4.20 -7.22 -8.21
C ALA A 43 -2.93 -7.56 -9.01
N GLU A 44 -2.55 -8.83 -9.09
CA GLU A 44 -1.40 -9.27 -9.89
C GLU A 44 -1.54 -9.00 -11.39
N ARG A 45 -2.77 -9.10 -11.93
CA ARG A 45 -3.04 -8.74 -13.34
C ARG A 45 -2.85 -7.24 -13.56
N LEU A 46 -3.33 -6.40 -12.65
CA LEU A 46 -3.17 -4.95 -12.73
C LEU A 46 -1.70 -4.56 -12.64
N VAL A 47 -0.93 -5.11 -11.69
CA VAL A 47 0.50 -4.82 -11.54
C VAL A 47 1.27 -5.19 -12.82
N ARG A 48 1.06 -6.39 -13.36
CA ARG A 48 1.71 -6.80 -14.63
C ARG A 48 1.36 -5.89 -15.80
N HIS A 49 0.13 -5.35 -15.83
CA HIS A 49 -0.26 -4.40 -16.87
C HIS A 49 0.48 -3.07 -16.69
N LEU A 50 0.57 -2.56 -15.46
CA LEU A 50 1.30 -1.32 -15.15
C LEU A 50 2.79 -1.43 -15.54
N GLU A 51 3.44 -2.54 -15.22
CA GLU A 51 4.83 -2.80 -15.60
C GLU A 51 5.02 -2.82 -17.12
N ARG A 52 4.14 -3.49 -17.85
CA ARG A 52 4.17 -3.54 -19.33
C ARG A 52 3.98 -2.18 -19.97
N CYS A 53 3.22 -1.29 -19.33
CA CYS A 53 3.04 0.09 -19.77
C CYS A 53 4.18 1.02 -19.33
N GLY A 54 5.15 0.53 -18.54
CA GLY A 54 6.30 1.32 -18.08
C GLY A 54 6.00 2.22 -16.87
N TYR A 55 4.93 1.97 -16.13
CA TYR A 55 4.63 2.71 -14.91
C TYR A 55 5.53 2.27 -13.75
N VAL A 56 6.04 3.25 -13.00
CA VAL A 56 6.74 3.04 -11.73
C VAL A 56 5.96 3.74 -10.63
N LEU A 57 5.48 2.97 -9.65
CA LEU A 57 4.83 3.53 -8.48
C LEU A 57 5.88 3.85 -7.42
N MET A 58 5.78 5.03 -6.84
CA MET A 58 6.66 5.48 -5.77
C MET A 58 5.90 5.47 -4.45
N ARG A 59 6.51 4.86 -3.42
CA ARG A 59 5.97 4.83 -2.07
C ARG A 59 6.63 5.93 -1.24
N LYS A 60 5.83 6.54 -0.38
CA LYS A 60 6.34 7.42 0.68
C LYS A 60 6.98 6.56 1.78
N PRO A 61 7.95 7.10 2.54
CA PRO A 61 8.45 6.42 3.71
C PRO A 61 7.29 6.24 4.68
N GLU A 62 7.30 5.12 5.40
CA GLU A 62 6.32 4.91 6.47
C GLU A 62 6.45 6.06 7.47
N ALA A 63 5.31 6.64 7.86
CA ALA A 63 5.31 7.68 8.87
C ALA A 63 5.96 7.11 10.13
N ALA A 64 6.91 7.86 10.71
CA ALA A 64 7.59 7.44 11.94
C ALA A 64 6.56 6.98 12.96
N ALA A 65 6.75 5.77 13.50
CA ALA A 65 5.84 5.22 14.50
C ALA A 65 5.64 6.24 15.62
N PRO A 66 4.40 6.46 16.11
CA PRO A 66 4.18 7.40 17.19
C PRO A 66 5.08 7.01 18.37
N SER A 67 5.96 7.91 18.79
CA SER A 67 6.86 7.67 19.93
C SER A 67 6.02 7.33 21.15
N THR A 68 6.03 6.04 21.52
CA THR A 68 5.53 5.60 22.82
C THR A 68 6.59 5.91 23.86
N THR A 69 6.88 7.20 24.10
CA THR A 69 7.67 7.60 25.26
C THR A 69 6.75 7.48 26.49
N PRO A 70 7.02 6.58 27.45
CA PRO A 70 6.22 6.48 28.65
C PRO A 70 6.48 7.73 29.48
N HIS A 71 5.46 8.55 29.69
CA HIS A 71 5.48 9.61 30.70
C HIS A 71 5.53 8.95 32.09
N HIS A 72 6.73 8.78 32.64
CA HIS A 72 6.90 8.39 34.03
C HIS A 72 6.52 9.59 34.93
N ARG A 73 5.29 9.56 35.46
CA ARG A 73 4.82 10.55 36.44
C ARG A 73 5.22 10.06 37.83
N ARG A 74 5.97 10.92 38.54
CA ARG A 74 6.38 10.77 39.95
C ARG A 74 5.17 10.72 40.90
#